data_AF-A0A6G6BM51-F1
#
_entry.id   AF-A0A6G6BM51-F1
#
_cell.length_a   1.000
_cell.length_b   1.000
_cell.length_c   1.000
_cell.angle_alpha   90.00
_cell.angle_beta   90.00
_cell.angle_gamma   90.00
#
_symmetry.space_group_name_H-M   'P 1'
#
loop_
_entity.id
_entity.type
_entity.pdbx_description
1 polymer ?
#
loop_
_entity_poly.entity_id
_entity_poly.type
_entity_poly.pdbx_seq_one_letter_code
_entity_poly.pdbx_strand_id
1 'polypeptide(L)'
;MHFPVKLGKEIKVIEAYRVQHSHHKLPCKGGIRYSIKVNQDEVMTLAALMTYKCAIVDVPFGGAKGGIKIDPQTISTEAIEKITRRYTSELIKKNFIGPGIDVPAPDYGTGEREMSWIFDTFLSIRPEDVDALACVTGKPVSQGGVRGRKEATGLGVFYGIRELCKMKEDMLSVGLDIGLIGKKIIIQGLGNVGYYAASFFHNAGAIIVALAEREGAIYNKKGLNVSKVILHLKNTGSILNFPEAINIENTEKALELECDILIPAALENVINKKNAEKIKAKIIGEAANGPITPEADEILEKKGVIIIPDIYLNAGGVTVSYFEWLKNLSHVRHGRMEKRFSENMNSELLQIIETVCKKKISPEDKRTILRGPREIDLVRSGLEDTMISGFHKIRDIKISSKIKNMRTAAFVLAINKIVDSYEKLGIFP
;
A
#
# COMPACT_ATOMS: atom_id res chain seq x y z
N MET A 1 -15.28 17.19 13.97
CA MET A 1 -15.44 18.55 13.40
C MET A 1 -16.78 18.60 12.70
N HIS A 2 -17.52 19.70 12.82
CA HIS A 2 -18.73 19.97 12.06
C HIS A 2 -18.55 21.30 11.33
N PHE A 3 -18.71 21.32 10.00
CA PHE A 3 -18.58 22.55 9.22
C PHE A 3 -19.68 22.68 8.15
N PRO A 4 -20.25 23.88 7.96
CA PRO A 4 -21.27 24.11 6.94
C PRO A 4 -20.65 24.27 5.56
N VAL A 5 -21.27 23.65 4.55
CA VAL A 5 -20.94 23.81 3.14
C VAL A 5 -22.23 24.09 2.35
N LYS A 6 -22.21 25.13 1.51
CA LYS A 6 -23.32 25.43 0.61
C LYS A 6 -23.24 24.55 -0.64
N LEU A 7 -24.22 23.66 -0.80
CA LEU A 7 -24.36 22.72 -1.91
C LEU A 7 -25.61 23.12 -2.73
N GLY A 8 -25.39 23.78 -3.86
CA GLY A 8 -26.47 24.39 -4.63
C GLY A 8 -27.18 25.49 -3.82
N LYS A 9 -28.47 25.30 -3.52
CA LYS A 9 -29.29 26.22 -2.72
C LYS A 9 -29.32 25.86 -1.22
N GLU A 10 -28.86 24.67 -0.84
CA GLU A 10 -28.91 24.18 0.54
C GLU A 10 -27.58 24.38 1.26
N ILE A 11 -27.63 24.54 2.58
CA ILE A 11 -26.45 24.46 3.46
C ILE A 11 -26.50 23.12 4.18
N LYS A 12 -25.47 22.29 4.00
CA LYS A 12 -25.31 21.02 4.71
C LYS A 12 -24.17 21.12 5.70
N VAL A 13 -24.38 20.60 6.91
CA VAL A 13 -23.31 20.46 7.91
C VAL A 13 -22.63 19.12 7.70
N ILE A 14 -21.33 19.16 7.43
CA ILE A 14 -20.52 17.97 7.19
C ILE A 14 -19.79 17.58 8.48
N GLU A 15 -19.91 16.31 8.84
CA GLU A 15 -19.20 15.67 9.94
C GLU A 15 -17.87 15.09 9.43
N ALA A 16 -16.76 15.43 10.09
CA ALA A 16 -15.43 14.96 9.73
C ALA A 16 -14.51 14.82 10.95
N TYR A 17 -13.47 14.00 10.81
CA TYR A 17 -12.53 13.63 11.85
C TYR A 17 -11.09 13.67 11.33
N ARG A 18 -10.14 14.10 12.17
CA ARG A 18 -8.71 13.85 12.03
C ARG A 18 -8.18 13.43 13.40
N VAL A 19 -7.54 12.27 13.47
CA VAL A 19 -6.92 11.75 14.69
C VAL A 19 -5.42 11.64 14.44
N GLN A 20 -4.63 12.11 15.41
CA GLN A 20 -3.19 11.88 15.50
C GLN A 20 -2.97 10.96 16.71
N HIS A 21 -2.51 9.74 16.46
CA HIS A 21 -2.36 8.71 17.49
C HIS A 21 -1.07 8.88 18.29
N SER A 22 0.02 9.26 17.64
CA SER A 22 1.32 9.43 18.31
C SER A 22 2.15 10.50 17.62
N HIS A 23 2.92 11.23 18.43
CA HIS A 23 3.88 12.25 18.01
C HIS A 23 5.33 11.88 18.34
N HIS A 24 5.62 10.61 18.70
CA HIS A 24 6.99 10.14 18.97
C HIS A 24 7.95 10.36 17.78
N LYS A 25 7.38 10.47 16.58
CA LYS A 25 8.00 11.03 15.38
C LYS A 25 7.04 12.04 14.76
N LEU A 26 7.59 13.14 14.25
CA LEU A 26 6.87 14.12 13.43
C LEU A 26 7.46 14.12 12.01
N PRO A 27 6.63 14.38 10.99
CA PRO A 27 5.18 14.65 11.07
C PRO A 27 4.34 13.39 11.35
N CYS A 28 3.08 13.57 11.73
CA CYS A 28 2.10 12.50 11.67
C CYS A 28 1.72 12.16 10.20
N LYS A 29 1.26 10.93 9.95
CA LYS A 29 0.94 10.45 8.61
C LYS A 29 -0.29 9.56 8.59
N GLY A 30 -1.19 9.86 7.67
CA GLY A 30 -2.16 8.89 7.19
C GLY A 30 -3.31 9.47 6.38
N GLY A 31 -4.06 8.57 5.74
CA GLY A 31 -4.99 8.91 4.67
C GLY A 31 -6.26 9.64 5.13
N ILE A 32 -7.04 10.14 4.17
CA ILE A 32 -8.38 10.71 4.37
C ILE A 32 -9.41 9.84 3.65
N ARG A 33 -10.35 9.28 4.41
CA ARG A 33 -11.43 8.40 3.91
C ARG A 33 -12.73 9.16 3.69
N TYR A 34 -13.37 8.97 2.54
CA TYR A 34 -14.75 9.42 2.29
C TYR A 34 -15.68 8.21 2.34
N SER A 35 -16.51 8.13 3.38
CA SER A 35 -17.51 7.06 3.54
C SER A 35 -18.58 7.46 4.54
N ILE A 36 -19.83 7.06 4.30
CA ILE A 36 -20.94 7.25 5.25
C ILE A 36 -20.74 6.48 6.57
N LYS A 37 -19.87 5.46 6.58
CA LYS A 37 -19.56 4.64 7.76
C LYS A 37 -18.53 5.30 8.69
N VAL A 38 -17.89 6.39 8.25
CA VAL A 38 -16.88 7.10 9.03
C VAL A 38 -17.45 7.49 10.39
N ASN A 39 -16.73 7.08 11.43
CA ASN A 39 -16.97 7.46 12.82
C ASN A 39 -15.63 7.62 13.56
N GLN A 40 -15.67 8.17 14.77
CA GLN A 40 -14.47 8.47 15.55
C GLN A 40 -13.64 7.21 15.86
N ASP A 41 -14.27 6.13 16.30
CA ASP A 41 -13.58 4.91 16.75
C ASP A 41 -12.83 4.23 15.59
N GLU A 42 -13.45 4.19 14.41
CA GLU A 42 -12.81 3.71 13.17
C GLU A 42 -11.55 4.54 12.85
N VAL A 43 -11.67 5.87 12.91
CA VAL A 43 -10.56 6.77 12.57
C VAL A 43 -9.44 6.67 13.60
N MET A 44 -9.75 6.51 14.89
CA MET A 44 -8.77 6.26 15.95
C MET A 44 -8.02 4.95 15.73
N THR A 45 -8.75 3.87 15.44
CA THR A 45 -8.16 2.54 15.19
C THR A 45 -7.21 2.58 13.99
N LEU A 46 -7.63 3.20 12.89
CA LEU A 46 -6.81 3.34 11.69
C LEU A 46 -5.60 4.26 11.91
N ALA A 47 -5.71 5.30 12.76
CA ALA A 47 -4.57 6.13 13.13
C ALA A 47 -3.53 5.36 13.95
N ALA A 48 -3.97 4.50 14.87
CA ALA A 48 -3.08 3.63 15.63
C ALA A 48 -2.34 2.64 14.73
N LEU A 49 -3.05 1.98 13.81
CA LEU A 49 -2.44 1.10 12.81
C LEU A 49 -1.39 1.82 11.96
N MET A 50 -1.59 3.11 11.64
CA MET A 50 -0.57 3.89 10.92
C MET A 50 0.71 4.09 11.73
N THR A 51 0.64 4.29 13.06
CA THR A 51 1.83 4.40 13.91
C THR A 51 2.65 3.13 13.84
N TYR A 52 2.03 1.98 14.08
CA TYR A 52 2.72 0.70 14.11
C TYR A 52 3.27 0.31 12.73
N LYS A 53 2.49 0.55 11.67
CA LYS A 53 2.90 0.33 10.29
C LYS A 53 4.14 1.14 9.93
N CYS A 54 4.16 2.44 10.25
CA CYS A 54 5.33 3.29 10.06
C CYS A 54 6.55 2.77 10.82
N ALA A 55 6.39 2.37 12.08
CA ALA A 55 7.47 1.81 12.89
C ALA A 55 8.04 0.51 12.29
N ILE A 56 7.19 -0.40 11.79
CA ILE A 56 7.64 -1.67 11.19
C ILE A 56 8.57 -1.44 10.00
N VAL A 57 8.17 -0.54 9.08
CA VAL A 57 8.92 -0.26 7.86
C VAL A 57 9.91 0.92 7.98
N ASP A 58 10.28 1.30 9.21
CA ASP A 58 11.26 2.36 9.49
C ASP A 58 10.94 3.70 8.80
N VAL A 59 9.65 4.01 8.64
CA VAL A 59 9.19 5.31 8.15
C VAL A 59 9.03 6.23 9.36
N PRO A 60 9.73 7.38 9.41
CA PRO A 60 9.82 8.23 10.61
C PRO A 60 8.58 9.12 10.79
N PHE A 61 7.40 8.53 10.85
CA PHE A 61 6.14 9.24 11.06
C PHE A 61 5.36 8.69 12.25
N GLY A 62 4.71 9.60 12.97
CA GLY A 62 3.61 9.25 13.86
C GLY A 62 2.36 8.84 13.06
N GLY A 63 1.49 8.02 13.61
CA GLY A 63 0.25 7.62 12.94
C GLY A 63 -0.84 8.68 13.03
N ALA A 64 -1.52 8.93 11.92
CA ALA A 64 -2.73 9.73 11.88
C ALA A 64 -3.76 9.14 10.90
N LYS A 65 -5.00 9.60 10.98
CA LYS A 65 -6.06 9.25 10.01
C LYS A 65 -7.11 10.34 9.96
N GLY A 66 -7.63 10.62 8.77
CA GLY A 66 -8.79 11.48 8.56
C GLY A 66 -9.98 10.72 7.98
N GLY A 67 -11.18 11.24 8.23
CA GLY A 67 -12.42 10.71 7.66
C GLY A 67 -13.44 11.83 7.46
N ILE A 68 -14.14 11.83 6.34
CA ILE A 68 -15.29 12.70 6.06
C ILE A 68 -16.50 11.82 5.81
N LYS A 69 -17.58 12.06 6.57
CA LYS A 69 -18.77 11.23 6.57
C LYS A 69 -19.71 11.58 5.41
N ILE A 70 -19.32 11.18 4.21
CA ILE A 70 -20.04 11.42 2.96
C ILE A 70 -19.98 10.18 2.05
N ASP A 71 -20.93 10.05 1.13
CA ASP A 71 -20.84 9.11 0.03
C ASP A 71 -20.29 9.81 -1.23
N PRO A 72 -19.05 9.54 -1.65
CA PRO A 72 -18.46 10.19 -2.82
C PRO A 72 -19.13 9.79 -4.14
N GLN A 73 -19.96 8.74 -4.16
CA GLN A 73 -20.65 8.29 -5.39
C GLN A 73 -21.95 9.06 -5.67
N THR A 74 -22.54 9.67 -4.64
CA THR A 74 -23.84 10.37 -4.76
C THR A 74 -23.69 11.89 -4.81
N ILE A 75 -22.48 12.40 -4.62
CA ILE A 75 -22.18 13.83 -4.54
C ILE A 75 -21.42 14.28 -5.80
N SER A 76 -21.74 15.46 -6.33
CA SER A 76 -21.06 16.00 -7.49
C SER A 76 -19.59 16.35 -7.20
N THR A 77 -18.75 16.33 -8.23
CA THR A 77 -17.32 16.64 -8.10
C THR A 77 -17.09 18.04 -7.52
N GLU A 78 -17.90 19.02 -7.90
CA GLU A 78 -17.81 20.40 -7.39
C GLU A 78 -18.16 20.48 -5.90
N ALA A 79 -19.12 19.67 -5.46
CA ALA A 79 -19.48 19.58 -4.05
C ALA A 79 -18.37 18.89 -3.25
N ILE A 80 -17.77 17.83 -3.77
CA ILE A 80 -16.61 17.16 -3.15
C ILE A 80 -15.43 18.14 -3.04
N GLU A 81 -15.17 18.94 -4.06
CA GLU A 81 -14.12 19.97 -4.02
C GLU A 81 -14.35 20.95 -2.87
N LYS A 82 -15.54 21.55 -2.79
CA LYS A 82 -15.90 22.49 -1.72
C LYS A 82 -15.75 21.89 -0.33
N ILE A 83 -16.18 20.64 -0.14
CA ILE A 83 -16.05 19.92 1.13
C ILE A 83 -14.58 19.68 1.46
N THR A 84 -13.78 19.22 0.49
CA THR A 84 -12.35 18.94 0.66
C THR A 84 -11.57 20.20 1.04
N ARG A 85 -11.79 21.31 0.32
CA ARG A 85 -11.14 22.60 0.59
C ARG A 85 -11.57 23.17 1.94
N ARG A 86 -12.85 23.08 2.27
CA ARG A 86 -13.36 23.55 3.57
C ARG A 86 -12.77 22.74 4.72
N TYR A 87 -12.76 21.42 4.61
CA TYR A 87 -12.12 20.53 5.59
C TYR A 87 -10.65 20.88 5.77
N THR A 88 -9.90 21.05 4.68
CA THR A 88 -8.49 21.46 4.72
C THR A 88 -8.30 22.78 5.46
N SER A 89 -9.15 23.78 5.20
CA SER A 89 -9.11 25.07 5.90
C SER A 89 -9.31 24.91 7.41
N GLU A 90 -10.23 24.03 7.85
CA GLU A 90 -10.44 23.75 9.27
C GLU A 90 -9.24 23.02 9.89
N LEU A 91 -8.60 22.08 9.17
CA LEU A 91 -7.37 21.43 9.63
C LEU A 91 -6.22 22.43 9.80
N ILE A 92 -6.03 23.36 8.86
CA ILE A 92 -4.98 24.38 8.92
C ILE A 92 -5.16 25.25 10.17
N LYS A 93 -6.39 25.73 10.41
CA LYS A 93 -6.73 26.54 11.59
C LYS A 93 -6.46 25.82 12.91
N LYS A 94 -6.59 24.50 12.94
CA LYS A 94 -6.40 23.67 14.14
C LYS A 94 -5.02 23.04 14.21
N ASN A 95 -4.13 23.33 13.26
CA ASN A 95 -2.80 22.74 13.17
C ASN A 95 -2.79 21.20 13.03
N PHE A 96 -3.76 20.65 12.28
CA PHE A 96 -3.89 19.22 11.96
C PHE A 96 -3.45 18.89 10.52
N ILE A 97 -2.74 19.80 9.87
CA ILE A 97 -2.08 19.60 8.58
C ILE A 97 -0.88 20.53 8.47
N GLY A 98 0.22 20.03 7.92
CA GLY A 98 1.40 20.81 7.59
C GLY A 98 2.63 19.91 7.36
N PRO A 99 3.63 20.38 6.59
CA PRO A 99 4.80 19.57 6.19
C PRO A 99 5.54 18.92 7.36
N GLY A 100 5.68 19.63 8.47
CA GLY A 100 6.33 19.17 9.70
C GLY A 100 5.38 18.78 10.85
N ILE A 101 4.06 18.76 10.60
CA ILE A 101 3.05 18.51 11.65
C ILE A 101 2.26 17.23 11.36
N ASP A 102 1.51 17.21 10.27
CA ASP A 102 0.66 16.09 9.88
C ASP A 102 0.43 16.13 8.37
N VAL A 103 0.74 15.03 7.70
CA VAL A 103 0.77 14.93 6.24
C VAL A 103 -0.29 13.93 5.77
N PRO A 104 -1.44 14.38 5.25
CA PRO A 104 -2.47 13.48 4.75
C PRO A 104 -2.06 12.69 3.49
N ALA A 105 -2.91 11.75 3.09
CA ALA A 105 -2.78 10.93 1.88
C ALA A 105 -4.16 10.47 1.37
N PRO A 106 -4.25 9.85 0.20
CA PRO A 106 -5.45 9.15 -0.22
C PRO A 106 -5.80 7.96 0.68
N ASP A 107 -7.09 7.66 0.76
CA ASP A 107 -7.68 6.43 1.30
C ASP A 107 -8.94 6.08 0.49
N TYR A 108 -9.81 5.21 1.03
CA TYR A 108 -11.08 4.88 0.39
C TYR A 108 -11.92 6.12 0.08
N GLY A 109 -12.34 6.27 -1.18
CA GLY A 109 -13.13 7.40 -1.64
C GLY A 109 -12.34 8.68 -1.97
N THR A 110 -11.00 8.67 -1.88
CA THR A 110 -10.14 9.80 -2.25
C THR A 110 -8.97 9.36 -3.14
N GLY A 111 -8.43 10.28 -3.94
CA GLY A 111 -7.30 10.03 -4.82
C GLY A 111 -6.46 11.27 -5.09
N GLU A 112 -5.71 11.25 -6.20
CA GLU A 112 -4.82 12.35 -6.60
C GLU A 112 -5.57 13.70 -6.70
N ARG A 113 -6.82 13.68 -7.13
CA ARG A 113 -7.67 14.87 -7.26
C ARG A 113 -7.86 15.58 -5.91
N GLU A 114 -8.32 14.86 -4.89
CA GLU A 114 -8.52 15.44 -3.56
C GLU A 114 -7.20 15.91 -2.94
N MET A 115 -6.10 15.17 -3.15
CA MET A 115 -4.78 15.59 -2.66
C MET A 115 -4.30 16.89 -3.33
N SER A 116 -4.61 17.08 -4.61
CA SER A 116 -4.32 18.33 -5.32
C SER A 116 -5.09 19.51 -4.72
N TRP A 117 -6.38 19.33 -4.38
CA TRP A 117 -7.17 20.39 -3.74
C TRP A 117 -6.72 20.71 -2.33
N ILE A 118 -6.29 19.70 -1.57
CA ILE A 118 -5.71 19.88 -0.24
C ILE A 118 -4.43 20.72 -0.34
N PHE A 119 -3.51 20.34 -1.23
CA PHE A 119 -2.28 21.09 -1.47
C PHE A 119 -2.54 22.53 -1.87
N ASP A 120 -3.36 22.75 -2.89
CA ASP A 120 -3.70 24.08 -3.41
C ASP A 120 -4.33 24.99 -2.34
N THR A 121 -5.21 24.43 -1.51
CA THR A 121 -5.81 25.17 -0.39
C THR A 121 -4.79 25.50 0.69
N PHE A 122 -3.88 24.57 1.01
CA PHE A 122 -2.82 24.80 1.98
C PHE A 122 -1.88 25.91 1.52
N LEU A 123 -1.39 25.83 0.29
CA LEU A 123 -0.49 26.83 -0.30
C LEU A 123 -1.17 28.21 -0.37
N SER A 124 -2.46 28.27 -0.71
CA SER A 124 -3.20 29.54 -0.77
C SER A 124 -3.33 30.23 0.59
N ILE A 125 -3.36 29.47 1.68
CA ILE A 125 -3.48 30.00 3.05
C ILE A 125 -2.12 30.25 3.69
N ARG A 126 -1.08 29.49 3.31
CA ARG A 126 0.30 29.62 3.78
C ARG A 126 1.29 29.77 2.60
N PRO A 127 1.21 30.87 1.83
CA PRO A 127 2.05 31.06 0.64
C PRO A 127 3.54 31.19 0.94
N GLU A 128 3.90 31.55 2.17
CA GLU A 128 5.28 31.71 2.64
C GLU A 128 5.97 30.41 3.06
N ASP A 129 5.21 29.30 3.20
CA ASP A 129 5.76 28.01 3.59
C ASP A 129 6.48 27.37 2.40
N VAL A 130 7.81 27.44 2.40
CA VAL A 130 8.67 26.87 1.34
C VAL A 130 8.41 25.38 1.12
N ASP A 131 8.00 24.65 2.17
CA ASP A 131 7.75 23.23 2.13
C ASP A 131 6.25 22.89 1.97
N ALA A 132 5.40 23.87 1.63
CA ALA A 132 3.95 23.68 1.44
C ALA A 132 3.61 22.49 0.51
N LEU A 133 4.47 22.19 -0.47
CA LEU A 133 4.31 21.05 -1.39
C LEU A 133 4.32 19.68 -0.67
N ALA A 134 4.95 19.61 0.51
CA ALA A 134 5.05 18.43 1.36
C ALA A 134 3.89 18.32 2.39
N CYS A 135 2.92 19.24 2.42
CA CYS A 135 1.80 19.18 3.37
C CYS A 135 0.87 17.98 3.17
N VAL A 136 0.87 17.36 1.98
CA VAL A 136 0.06 16.19 1.63
C VAL A 136 0.81 15.33 0.59
N THR A 137 0.59 14.02 0.61
CA THR A 137 1.19 13.06 -0.35
C THR A 137 0.12 12.35 -1.19
N GLY A 138 0.52 11.63 -2.23
CA GLY A 138 -0.40 10.99 -3.17
C GLY A 138 -0.96 11.99 -4.17
N LYS A 139 -0.21 13.06 -4.44
CA LYS A 139 -0.56 14.09 -5.43
C LYS A 139 -0.36 13.56 -6.85
N PRO A 140 -0.99 14.18 -7.88
CA PRO A 140 -0.61 13.96 -9.26
C PRO A 140 0.89 14.24 -9.46
N VAL A 141 1.54 13.52 -10.38
CA VAL A 141 2.98 13.74 -10.67
C VAL A 141 3.28 15.17 -11.13
N SER A 142 2.32 15.82 -11.82
CA SER A 142 2.42 17.23 -12.23
C SER A 142 2.38 18.21 -11.06
N GLN A 143 1.90 17.80 -9.89
CA GLN A 143 1.73 18.61 -8.68
C GLN A 143 2.65 18.12 -7.55
N GLY A 144 3.88 17.69 -7.87
CA GLY A 144 4.84 17.20 -6.87
C GLY A 144 4.63 15.76 -6.40
N GLY A 145 3.69 15.02 -7.00
CA GLY A 145 3.54 13.58 -6.78
C GLY A 145 4.78 12.79 -7.16
N VAL A 146 4.98 11.61 -6.56
CA VAL A 146 6.09 10.72 -6.91
C VAL A 146 5.65 9.63 -7.88
N ARG A 147 6.51 9.34 -8.87
CA ARG A 147 6.27 8.20 -9.78
C ARG A 147 6.27 6.90 -9.00
N GLY A 148 5.37 5.98 -9.34
CA GLY A 148 5.28 4.69 -8.67
C GLY A 148 4.33 4.66 -7.48
N ARG A 149 3.79 5.81 -7.04
CA ARG A 149 2.92 5.88 -5.87
C ARG A 149 1.62 5.08 -6.03
N LYS A 150 1.06 5.07 -7.23
CA LYS A 150 -0.19 4.39 -7.53
C LYS A 150 -0.05 2.88 -7.39
N GLU A 151 1.01 2.29 -7.94
CA GLU A 151 1.27 0.86 -7.83
C GLU A 151 1.93 0.41 -6.51
N ALA A 152 2.41 1.35 -5.69
CA ALA A 152 3.26 1.11 -4.52
C ALA A 152 2.72 0.06 -3.55
N THR A 153 1.43 0.11 -3.19
CA THR A 153 0.85 -0.85 -2.24
C THR A 153 0.82 -2.26 -2.82
N GLY A 154 0.38 -2.43 -4.08
CA GLY A 154 0.38 -3.74 -4.74
C GLY A 154 1.78 -4.28 -4.99
N LEU A 155 2.75 -3.39 -5.25
CA LEU A 155 4.16 -3.75 -5.38
C LEU A 155 4.77 -4.19 -4.03
N GLY A 156 4.40 -3.52 -2.93
CA GLY A 156 4.80 -3.92 -1.58
C GLY A 156 4.27 -5.31 -1.20
N VAL A 157 3.00 -5.58 -1.51
CA VAL A 157 2.38 -6.91 -1.34
C VAL A 157 3.18 -7.97 -2.11
N PHE A 158 3.52 -7.67 -3.36
CA PHE A 158 4.35 -8.55 -4.18
C PHE A 158 5.71 -8.81 -3.53
N TYR A 159 6.44 -7.77 -3.10
CA TYR A 159 7.76 -7.93 -2.50
C TYR A 159 7.72 -8.75 -1.21
N GLY A 160 6.78 -8.50 -0.31
CA GLY A 160 6.68 -9.22 0.97
C GLY A 160 6.40 -10.72 0.78
N ILE A 161 5.42 -11.07 -0.08
CA ILE A 161 5.10 -12.48 -0.37
C ILE A 161 6.23 -13.15 -1.17
N ARG A 162 6.81 -12.45 -2.16
CA ARG A 162 7.93 -12.97 -2.94
C ARG A 162 9.11 -13.30 -2.03
N GLU A 163 9.41 -12.43 -1.07
CA GLU A 163 10.50 -12.65 -0.12
C GLU A 163 10.24 -13.85 0.79
N LEU A 164 9.02 -13.99 1.32
CA LEU A 164 8.60 -15.22 2.01
C LEU A 164 8.82 -16.46 1.13
N CYS A 165 8.43 -16.40 -0.15
CA CYS A 165 8.56 -17.53 -1.06
C CYS A 165 10.01 -17.89 -1.41
N LYS A 166 11.00 -17.05 -1.07
CA LYS A 166 12.43 -17.38 -1.16
C LYS A 166 12.94 -18.11 0.09
N MET A 167 12.23 -18.03 1.22
CA MET A 167 12.67 -18.63 2.47
C MET A 167 12.41 -20.14 2.45
N LYS A 168 13.49 -20.91 2.34
CA LYS A 168 13.44 -22.39 2.24
C LYS A 168 12.67 -23.02 3.40
N GLU A 169 12.95 -22.60 4.64
CA GLU A 169 12.32 -23.16 5.84
C GLU A 169 10.81 -22.92 5.86
N ASP A 170 10.39 -21.69 5.54
CA ASP A 170 8.97 -21.32 5.52
C ASP A 170 8.22 -22.06 4.40
N MET A 171 8.81 -22.18 3.21
CA MET A 171 8.20 -22.94 2.09
C MET A 171 8.06 -24.43 2.40
N LEU A 172 9.09 -25.04 3.01
CA LEU A 172 9.04 -26.44 3.44
C LEU A 172 7.95 -26.66 4.50
N SER A 173 7.76 -25.71 5.43
CA SER A 173 6.76 -25.83 6.50
C SER A 173 5.33 -25.93 5.98
N VAL A 174 5.06 -25.38 4.79
CA VAL A 174 3.74 -25.40 4.16
C VAL A 174 3.64 -26.35 2.96
N GLY A 175 4.72 -27.11 2.69
CA GLY A 175 4.78 -28.09 1.60
C GLY A 175 4.78 -27.46 0.20
N LEU A 176 5.43 -26.30 0.04
CA LEU A 176 5.53 -25.58 -1.22
C LEU A 176 6.98 -25.48 -1.71
N ASP A 177 7.17 -25.38 -3.02
CA ASP A 177 8.50 -25.14 -3.62
C ASP A 177 8.97 -23.68 -3.44
N ILE A 178 10.28 -23.46 -3.53
CA ILE A 178 10.90 -22.12 -3.46
C ILE A 178 10.60 -21.33 -4.75
N GLY A 179 10.32 -20.04 -4.62
CA GLY A 179 10.09 -19.11 -5.73
C GLY A 179 8.61 -18.82 -5.97
N LEU A 180 8.24 -18.15 -7.06
CA LEU A 180 6.84 -17.83 -7.40
C LEU A 180 6.32 -18.55 -8.65
N ILE A 181 7.23 -19.10 -9.46
CA ILE A 181 6.91 -19.69 -10.75
C ILE A 181 5.95 -20.87 -10.54
N GLY A 182 4.82 -20.84 -11.25
CA GLY A 182 3.82 -21.91 -11.21
C GLY A 182 2.88 -21.88 -9.99
N LYS A 183 3.11 -21.04 -8.98
CA LYS A 183 2.22 -20.95 -7.82
C LYS A 183 0.86 -20.39 -8.22
N LYS A 184 -0.21 -21.02 -7.72
CA LYS A 184 -1.59 -20.61 -7.96
C LYS A 184 -2.00 -19.55 -6.95
N ILE A 185 -2.50 -18.43 -7.44
CA ILE A 185 -2.89 -17.28 -6.62
C ILE A 185 -4.35 -16.91 -6.84
N ILE A 186 -5.03 -16.61 -5.74
CA ILE A 186 -6.37 -16.02 -5.73
C ILE A 186 -6.28 -14.61 -5.16
N ILE A 187 -6.93 -13.67 -5.82
CA ILE A 187 -6.94 -12.27 -5.41
C ILE A 187 -8.38 -11.78 -5.30
N GLN A 188 -8.71 -11.22 -4.14
CA GLN A 188 -10.03 -10.63 -3.90
C GLN A 188 -9.91 -9.10 -3.92
N GLY A 189 -10.67 -8.47 -4.80
CA GLY A 189 -10.60 -7.06 -5.14
C GLY A 189 -9.62 -6.82 -6.28
N LEU A 190 -10.10 -6.23 -7.37
CA LEU A 190 -9.36 -5.69 -8.51
C LEU A 190 -9.36 -4.15 -8.51
N GLY A 191 -9.58 -3.56 -7.34
CA GLY A 191 -9.21 -2.17 -7.10
C GLY A 191 -7.69 -1.95 -7.26
N ASN A 192 -7.24 -0.74 -6.91
CA ASN A 192 -5.85 -0.34 -7.13
C ASN A 192 -4.83 -1.36 -6.57
N VAL A 193 -4.99 -1.83 -5.34
CA VAL A 193 -4.04 -2.76 -4.71
C VAL A 193 -4.02 -4.11 -5.42
N GLY A 194 -5.18 -4.75 -5.56
CA GLY A 194 -5.28 -6.09 -6.11
C GLY A 194 -4.93 -6.17 -7.60
N TYR A 195 -5.26 -5.15 -8.40
CA TYR A 195 -4.84 -5.08 -9.81
C TYR A 195 -3.31 -5.11 -9.96
N TYR A 196 -2.61 -4.23 -9.24
CA TYR A 196 -1.16 -4.16 -9.33
C TYR A 196 -0.50 -5.40 -8.74
N ALA A 197 -0.99 -5.92 -7.61
CA ALA A 197 -0.53 -7.19 -7.06
C ALA A 197 -0.66 -8.32 -8.10
N ALA A 198 -1.85 -8.49 -8.70
CA ALA A 198 -2.11 -9.50 -9.72
C ALA A 198 -1.15 -9.41 -10.90
N SER A 199 -0.89 -8.18 -11.37
CA SER A 199 0.02 -7.92 -12.49
C SER A 199 1.48 -8.26 -12.13
N PHE A 200 1.96 -7.89 -10.95
CA PHE A 200 3.33 -8.20 -10.53
C PHE A 200 3.55 -9.70 -10.32
N PHE A 201 2.59 -10.40 -9.71
CA PHE A 201 2.65 -11.85 -9.57
C PHE A 201 2.61 -12.58 -10.92
N HIS A 202 1.72 -12.16 -11.82
CA HIS A 202 1.64 -12.71 -13.16
C HIS A 202 2.96 -12.55 -13.92
N ASN A 203 3.55 -11.36 -13.88
CA ASN A 203 4.85 -11.07 -14.51
C ASN A 203 6.01 -11.86 -13.89
N ALA A 204 5.90 -12.27 -12.63
CA ALA A 204 6.88 -13.11 -11.93
C ALA A 204 6.67 -14.62 -12.17
N GLY A 205 5.73 -15.01 -13.03
CA GLY A 205 5.48 -16.41 -13.41
C GLY A 205 4.47 -17.14 -12.52
N ALA A 206 3.78 -16.45 -11.61
CA ALA A 206 2.67 -17.04 -10.86
C ALA A 206 1.39 -17.12 -11.72
N ILE A 207 0.52 -18.07 -11.38
CA ILE A 207 -0.72 -18.36 -12.11
C ILE A 207 -1.90 -17.78 -11.33
N ILE A 208 -2.50 -16.71 -11.83
CA ILE A 208 -3.70 -16.11 -11.20
C ILE A 208 -4.91 -16.97 -11.55
N VAL A 209 -5.37 -17.83 -10.64
CA VAL A 209 -6.43 -18.82 -10.92
C VAL A 209 -7.84 -18.28 -10.64
N ALA A 210 -7.98 -17.30 -9.75
CA ALA A 210 -9.26 -16.65 -9.50
C ALA A 210 -9.11 -15.16 -9.18
N LEU A 211 -10.09 -14.39 -9.64
CA LEU A 211 -10.25 -12.97 -9.33
C LEU A 211 -11.67 -12.77 -8.79
N ALA A 212 -11.77 -12.20 -7.59
CA ALA A 212 -13.03 -12.00 -6.88
C ALA A 212 -13.35 -10.50 -6.76
N GLU A 213 -14.59 -10.11 -7.01
CA GLU A 213 -15.13 -8.76 -6.85
C GLU A 213 -16.45 -8.78 -6.09
N ARG A 214 -17.08 -7.62 -5.91
CA ARG A 214 -18.35 -7.47 -5.16
C ARG A 214 -19.50 -8.28 -5.75
N GLU A 215 -19.57 -8.38 -7.08
CA GLU A 215 -20.66 -9.06 -7.79
C GLU A 215 -20.46 -10.58 -7.94
N GLY A 216 -19.29 -11.11 -7.60
CA GLY A 216 -18.93 -12.51 -7.76
C GLY A 216 -17.46 -12.68 -8.10
N ALA A 217 -17.08 -13.85 -8.63
CA ALA A 217 -15.70 -14.14 -9.01
C ALA A 217 -15.61 -14.87 -10.35
N ILE A 218 -14.43 -14.82 -10.96
CA ILE A 218 -14.09 -15.64 -12.13
C ILE A 218 -12.96 -16.60 -11.77
N TYR A 219 -13.03 -17.82 -12.30
CA TYR A 219 -12.03 -18.86 -12.09
C TYR A 219 -11.57 -19.48 -13.40
N ASN A 220 -10.26 -19.67 -13.54
CA ASN A 220 -9.66 -20.48 -14.59
C ASN A 220 -8.47 -21.24 -14.04
N LYS A 221 -8.55 -22.58 -14.03
CA LYS A 221 -7.49 -23.47 -13.56
C LYS A 221 -6.15 -23.28 -14.32
N LYS A 222 -6.20 -22.86 -15.59
CA LYS A 222 -5.02 -22.57 -16.43
C LYS A 222 -4.44 -21.17 -16.20
N GLY A 223 -5.13 -20.33 -15.44
CA GLY A 223 -4.73 -18.95 -15.17
C GLY A 223 -5.52 -17.91 -15.96
N LEU A 224 -5.60 -16.72 -15.40
CA LEU A 224 -6.29 -15.55 -15.93
C LEU A 224 -5.26 -14.53 -16.41
N ASN A 225 -5.45 -14.00 -17.61
CA ASN A 225 -4.67 -12.85 -18.07
C ASN A 225 -5.27 -11.57 -17.46
N VAL A 226 -4.59 -11.02 -16.46
CA VAL A 226 -5.04 -9.85 -15.68
C VAL A 226 -5.36 -8.65 -16.58
N SER A 227 -4.55 -8.40 -17.61
CA SER A 227 -4.76 -7.28 -18.53
C SER A 227 -6.04 -7.43 -19.35
N LYS A 228 -6.35 -8.65 -19.81
CA LYS A 228 -7.61 -8.95 -20.53
C LYS A 228 -8.84 -8.82 -19.63
N VAL A 229 -8.75 -9.31 -18.39
CA VAL A 229 -9.85 -9.22 -17.41
C VAL A 229 -10.18 -7.76 -17.11
N ILE A 230 -9.17 -6.91 -16.97
CA ILE A 230 -9.38 -5.47 -16.71
C ILE A 230 -9.98 -4.75 -17.93
N LEU A 231 -9.57 -5.13 -19.14
CA LEU A 231 -10.19 -4.60 -20.35
C LEU A 231 -11.68 -4.99 -20.41
N HIS A 232 -12.01 -6.24 -20.07
CA HIS A 232 -13.39 -6.70 -19.94
C HIS A 232 -14.16 -5.88 -18.90
N LEU A 233 -13.64 -5.76 -17.68
CA LEU A 233 -14.24 -4.97 -16.60
C LEU A 233 -14.52 -3.51 -17.02
N LYS A 234 -13.60 -2.88 -17.75
CA LYS A 234 -13.79 -1.50 -18.25
C LYS A 234 -14.89 -1.40 -19.30
N ASN A 235 -15.07 -2.43 -20.11
CA ASN A 235 -16.05 -2.43 -21.21
C ASN A 235 -17.45 -2.83 -20.75
N THR A 236 -17.56 -3.75 -19.79
CA THR A 236 -18.85 -4.32 -19.34
C THR A 236 -19.30 -3.78 -17.98
N GLY A 237 -18.39 -3.19 -17.21
CA GLY A 237 -18.65 -2.79 -15.83
C GLY A 237 -18.60 -3.93 -14.82
N SER A 238 -18.29 -5.17 -15.23
CA SER A 238 -18.19 -6.33 -14.34
C SER A 238 -17.11 -7.32 -14.80
N ILE A 239 -16.52 -8.06 -13.86
CA ILE A 239 -15.59 -9.16 -14.19
C ILE A 239 -16.31 -10.42 -14.66
N LEU A 240 -17.61 -10.56 -14.37
CA LEU A 240 -18.39 -11.76 -14.70
C LEU A 240 -18.53 -11.92 -16.22
N ASN A 241 -18.78 -13.16 -16.64
CA ASN A 241 -18.91 -13.55 -18.05
C ASN A 241 -17.64 -13.29 -18.87
N PHE A 242 -16.47 -13.35 -18.23
CA PHE A 242 -15.20 -13.30 -18.94
C PHE A 242 -15.04 -14.58 -19.79
N PRO A 243 -14.84 -14.51 -21.12
CA PRO A 243 -14.95 -15.68 -22.00
C PRO A 243 -14.01 -16.86 -21.68
N GLU A 244 -12.85 -16.59 -21.08
CA GLU A 244 -11.84 -17.59 -20.75
C GLU A 244 -11.98 -18.11 -19.30
N ALA A 245 -13.09 -17.85 -18.60
CA ALA A 245 -13.27 -18.23 -17.20
C ALA A 245 -14.68 -18.70 -16.88
N ILE A 246 -14.82 -19.45 -15.79
CA ILE A 246 -16.13 -19.79 -15.22
C ILE A 246 -16.50 -18.77 -14.16
N ASN A 247 -17.78 -18.39 -14.10
CA ASN A 247 -18.29 -17.54 -13.05
C ASN A 247 -18.49 -18.35 -11.76
N ILE A 248 -18.27 -17.67 -10.65
CA ILE A 248 -18.63 -18.12 -9.30
C ILE A 248 -19.51 -17.03 -8.72
N GLU A 249 -20.77 -17.37 -8.46
CA GLU A 249 -21.77 -16.39 -8.02
C GLU A 249 -21.43 -15.76 -6.66
N ASN A 250 -20.75 -16.49 -5.78
CA ASN A 250 -20.43 -16.02 -4.43
C ASN A 250 -18.93 -15.76 -4.26
N THR A 251 -18.58 -14.51 -3.99
CA THR A 251 -17.24 -14.02 -3.70
C THR A 251 -16.57 -14.78 -2.54
N GLU A 252 -17.32 -15.16 -1.50
CA GLU A 252 -16.77 -15.92 -0.35
C GLU A 252 -16.31 -17.31 -0.80
N LYS A 253 -17.09 -17.99 -1.65
CA LYS A 253 -16.72 -19.31 -2.19
C LYS A 253 -15.43 -19.24 -3.02
N ALA A 254 -15.15 -18.10 -3.64
CA ALA A 254 -13.92 -17.89 -4.38
C ALA A 254 -12.68 -17.89 -3.48
N LEU A 255 -12.80 -17.42 -2.23
CA LEU A 255 -11.71 -17.46 -1.23
C LEU A 255 -11.39 -18.89 -0.78
N GLU A 256 -12.36 -19.80 -0.86
CA GLU A 256 -12.27 -21.20 -0.42
C GLU A 256 -11.73 -22.15 -1.51
N LEU A 257 -11.48 -21.64 -2.72
CA LEU A 257 -10.92 -22.40 -3.82
C LEU A 257 -9.48 -22.86 -3.51
N GLU A 258 -9.04 -23.90 -4.21
CA GLU A 258 -7.69 -24.41 -4.09
C GLU A 258 -6.67 -23.45 -4.72
N CYS A 259 -5.75 -22.95 -3.90
CA CYS A 259 -4.62 -22.14 -4.31
C CYS A 259 -3.45 -22.28 -3.33
N ASP A 260 -2.28 -21.81 -3.73
CA ASP A 260 -1.11 -21.75 -2.85
C ASP A 260 -1.16 -20.46 -2.02
N ILE A 261 -1.50 -19.35 -2.66
CA ILE A 261 -1.50 -18.00 -2.07
C ILE A 261 -2.88 -17.35 -2.23
N LEU A 262 -3.42 -16.81 -1.15
CA LEU A 262 -4.64 -16.00 -1.13
C LEU A 262 -4.31 -14.55 -0.75
N ILE A 263 -4.78 -13.59 -1.54
CA ILE A 263 -4.54 -12.16 -1.34
C ILE A 263 -5.88 -11.42 -1.20
N PRO A 264 -6.39 -11.23 0.03
CA PRO A 264 -7.54 -10.36 0.27
C PRO A 264 -7.13 -8.89 0.14
N ALA A 265 -7.68 -8.18 -0.84
CA ALA A 265 -7.35 -6.80 -1.21
C ALA A 265 -8.60 -5.89 -1.34
N ALA A 266 -9.75 -6.28 -0.76
CA ALA A 266 -11.00 -5.52 -0.86
C ALA A 266 -11.50 -4.95 0.47
N LEU A 267 -12.04 -5.80 1.37
CA LEU A 267 -12.77 -5.41 2.58
C LEU A 267 -12.16 -6.03 3.84
N GLU A 268 -12.44 -5.44 5.00
CA GLU A 268 -12.18 -6.03 6.31
C GLU A 268 -13.06 -7.26 6.61
N ASN A 269 -12.58 -8.14 7.50
CA ASN A 269 -13.32 -9.29 8.05
C ASN A 269 -13.88 -10.30 7.01
N VAL A 270 -13.28 -10.37 5.83
CA VAL A 270 -13.68 -11.27 4.73
C VAL A 270 -13.32 -12.73 5.01
N ILE A 271 -12.31 -12.97 5.83
CA ILE A 271 -11.99 -14.29 6.38
C ILE A 271 -12.35 -14.28 7.86
N ASN A 272 -13.36 -15.07 8.21
CA ASN A 272 -13.96 -15.11 9.53
C ASN A 272 -14.19 -16.55 10.00
N LYS A 273 -14.66 -16.72 11.24
CA LYS A 273 -14.91 -18.04 11.85
C LYS A 273 -15.73 -18.99 10.96
N LYS A 274 -16.62 -18.48 10.10
CA LYS A 274 -17.50 -19.31 9.26
C LYS A 274 -16.79 -19.92 8.05
N ASN A 275 -15.76 -19.27 7.52
CA ASN A 275 -15.06 -19.71 6.30
C ASN A 275 -13.59 -20.10 6.51
N ALA A 276 -12.96 -19.73 7.63
CA ALA A 276 -11.54 -20.01 7.90
C ALA A 276 -11.17 -21.51 7.76
N GLU A 277 -12.06 -22.41 8.21
CA GLU A 277 -11.88 -23.86 8.08
C GLU A 277 -11.85 -24.32 6.62
N LYS A 278 -12.57 -23.62 5.73
CA LYS A 278 -12.70 -23.96 4.31
C LYS A 278 -11.61 -23.35 3.44
N ILE A 279 -10.84 -22.37 3.95
CA ILE A 279 -9.71 -21.79 3.23
C ILE A 279 -8.65 -22.88 2.98
N LYS A 280 -8.29 -23.07 1.70
CA LYS A 280 -7.31 -24.08 1.27
C LYS A 280 -5.91 -23.53 1.03
N ALA A 281 -5.78 -22.20 1.01
CA ALA A 281 -4.51 -21.51 0.81
C ALA A 281 -3.49 -21.89 1.87
N LYS A 282 -2.22 -21.96 1.46
CA LYS A 282 -1.07 -22.23 2.34
C LYS A 282 -0.44 -20.94 2.88
N ILE A 283 -0.56 -19.87 2.10
CA ILE A 283 -0.09 -18.54 2.43
C ILE A 283 -1.25 -17.56 2.25
N ILE A 284 -1.46 -16.67 3.21
CA ILE A 284 -2.38 -15.55 3.10
C ILE A 284 -1.60 -14.25 3.24
N GLY A 285 -1.66 -13.40 2.22
CA GLY A 285 -1.04 -12.08 2.25
C GLY A 285 -2.09 -10.99 2.38
N GLU A 286 -2.20 -10.39 3.56
CA GLU A 286 -3.22 -9.37 3.82
C GLU A 286 -2.91 -8.05 3.11
N ALA A 287 -3.51 -7.84 1.94
CA ALA A 287 -3.35 -6.62 1.17
C ALA A 287 -4.33 -5.51 1.59
N ALA A 288 -5.54 -5.88 2.04
CA ALA A 288 -6.47 -5.00 2.73
C ALA A 288 -6.06 -4.75 4.19
N ASN A 289 -6.69 -3.81 4.88
CA ASN A 289 -6.52 -3.65 6.33
C ASN A 289 -7.56 -4.52 7.04
N GLY A 290 -7.11 -5.35 7.98
CA GLY A 290 -7.94 -6.26 8.80
C GLY A 290 -8.82 -7.25 8.01
N PRO A 291 -8.35 -7.94 6.96
CA PRO A 291 -9.20 -8.87 6.22
C PRO A 291 -9.51 -10.17 6.99
N ILE A 292 -8.73 -10.50 8.03
CA ILE A 292 -8.89 -11.71 8.85
C ILE A 292 -9.34 -11.31 10.26
N THR A 293 -10.44 -11.89 10.75
CA THR A 293 -10.88 -11.72 12.15
C THR A 293 -9.98 -12.48 13.13
N PRO A 294 -9.82 -12.04 14.38
CA PRO A 294 -9.01 -12.75 15.39
C PRO A 294 -9.32 -14.25 15.50
N GLU A 295 -10.60 -14.64 15.48
CA GLU A 295 -11.00 -16.05 15.58
C GLU A 295 -10.58 -16.87 14.35
N ALA A 296 -10.55 -16.24 13.18
CA ALA A 296 -10.07 -16.88 11.95
C ALA A 296 -8.54 -17.00 11.94
N ASP A 297 -7.83 -16.01 12.49
CA ASP A 297 -6.37 -16.02 12.64
C ASP A 297 -5.94 -17.26 13.44
N GLU A 298 -6.61 -17.56 14.56
CA GLU A 298 -6.34 -18.75 15.38
C GLU A 298 -6.61 -20.07 14.64
N ILE A 299 -7.70 -20.14 13.86
CA ILE A 299 -8.05 -21.35 13.08
C ILE A 299 -7.00 -21.61 12.00
N LEU A 300 -6.62 -20.57 11.25
CA LEU A 300 -5.65 -20.65 10.19
C LEU A 300 -4.24 -20.97 10.72
N GLU A 301 -3.87 -20.41 11.87
CA GLU A 301 -2.62 -20.73 12.56
C GLU A 301 -2.55 -22.21 12.95
N LYS A 302 -3.63 -22.78 13.52
CA LYS A 302 -3.71 -24.22 13.84
C LYS A 302 -3.60 -25.12 12.60
N LYS A 303 -4.04 -24.63 11.44
CA LYS A 303 -3.91 -25.31 10.14
C LYS A 303 -2.51 -25.19 9.52
N GLY A 304 -1.60 -24.44 10.15
CA GLY A 304 -0.25 -24.21 9.64
C GLY A 304 -0.20 -23.25 8.44
N VAL A 305 -1.22 -22.40 8.26
CA VAL A 305 -1.23 -21.38 7.20
C VAL A 305 -0.32 -20.22 7.59
N ILE A 306 0.57 -19.80 6.71
CA ILE A 306 1.41 -18.62 6.95
C ILE A 306 0.62 -17.36 6.59
N ILE A 307 0.36 -16.51 7.58
CA ILE A 307 -0.30 -15.22 7.40
C ILE A 307 0.77 -14.12 7.44
N ILE A 308 0.90 -13.37 6.34
CA ILE A 308 1.69 -12.15 6.31
C ILE A 308 0.77 -10.96 6.64
N PRO A 309 0.97 -10.30 7.79
CA PRO A 309 -0.02 -9.38 8.34
C PRO A 309 -0.08 -8.04 7.59
N ASP A 310 -1.27 -7.47 7.54
CA ASP A 310 -1.61 -6.21 6.88
C ASP A 310 -0.76 -5.02 7.33
N ILE A 311 -0.48 -4.95 8.64
CA ILE A 311 0.29 -3.91 9.30
C ILE A 311 1.72 -3.80 8.74
N TYR A 312 2.21 -4.86 8.10
CA TYR A 312 3.46 -4.88 7.33
C TYR A 312 3.17 -4.86 5.83
N LEU A 313 2.36 -5.79 5.32
CA LEU A 313 2.35 -6.14 3.91
C LEU A 313 1.85 -5.01 3.00
N ASN A 314 0.89 -4.20 3.48
CA ASN A 314 0.33 -3.09 2.72
C ASN A 314 1.06 -1.74 2.98
N ALA A 315 2.17 -1.76 3.72
CA ALA A 315 2.95 -0.58 4.08
C ALA A 315 3.64 0.10 2.89
N GLY A 316 3.74 -0.55 1.73
CA GLY A 316 4.35 0.05 0.54
C GLY A 316 3.72 1.39 0.13
N GLY A 317 2.43 1.58 0.40
CA GLY A 317 1.75 2.86 0.19
C GLY A 317 2.30 3.99 1.06
N VAL A 318 2.61 3.74 2.33
CA VAL A 318 3.18 4.74 3.23
C VAL A 318 4.68 4.96 2.95
N THR A 319 5.42 3.91 2.61
CA THR A 319 6.83 4.01 2.20
C THR A 319 7.01 4.91 0.99
N VAL A 320 6.21 4.73 -0.07
CA VAL A 320 6.32 5.61 -1.25
C VAL A 320 5.73 6.99 -0.98
N SER A 321 4.77 7.13 -0.06
CA SER A 321 4.35 8.46 0.41
C SER A 321 5.48 9.19 1.15
N TYR A 322 6.32 8.47 1.91
CA TYR A 322 7.52 9.03 2.53
C TYR A 322 8.54 9.49 1.46
N PHE A 323 8.76 8.72 0.41
CA PHE A 323 9.62 9.16 -0.70
C PHE A 323 9.08 10.38 -1.45
N GLU A 324 7.75 10.50 -1.58
CA GLU A 324 7.11 11.71 -2.09
C GLU A 324 7.35 12.90 -1.18
N TRP A 325 7.19 12.72 0.14
CA TRP A 325 7.43 13.77 1.12
C TRP A 325 8.89 14.24 1.08
N LEU A 326 9.86 13.33 1.09
CA LEU A 326 11.29 13.64 0.94
C LEU A 326 11.61 14.38 -0.36
N LYS A 327 11.01 13.97 -1.48
CA LYS A 327 11.17 14.66 -2.78
C LYS A 327 10.69 16.11 -2.70
N ASN A 328 9.56 16.35 -2.03
CA ASN A 328 8.98 17.68 -1.94
C ASN A 328 9.79 18.58 -0.99
N LEU A 329 10.35 18.03 0.09
CA LEU A 329 11.28 18.76 0.96
C LEU A 329 12.64 19.04 0.32
N SER A 330 13.14 18.13 -0.52
CA SER A 330 14.43 18.33 -1.20
C SER A 330 14.33 19.28 -2.40
N HIS A 331 13.11 19.57 -2.86
CA HIS A 331 12.83 20.35 -4.08
C HIS A 331 13.51 19.77 -5.35
N VAL A 332 13.92 18.50 -5.29
CA VAL A 332 14.68 17.83 -6.34
C VAL A 332 14.08 16.45 -6.63
N ARG A 333 13.85 16.18 -7.91
CA ARG A 333 13.45 14.84 -8.36
C ARG A 333 14.56 13.83 -8.06
N HIS A 334 14.21 12.69 -7.46
CA HIS A 334 15.12 11.56 -7.26
C HIS A 334 15.89 11.20 -8.55
N GLY A 335 17.21 11.03 -8.41
CA GLY A 335 18.13 10.73 -9.51
C GLY A 335 18.42 11.89 -10.46
N ARG A 336 17.96 13.14 -10.20
CA ARG A 336 18.24 14.29 -11.09
C ARG A 336 19.74 14.54 -11.28
N MET A 337 20.52 14.46 -10.21
CA MET A 337 21.98 14.70 -10.24
C MET A 337 22.77 13.44 -10.63
N GLU A 338 22.26 12.26 -10.28
CA GLU A 338 22.99 10.99 -10.45
C GLU A 338 22.83 10.40 -11.86
N LYS A 339 21.69 10.64 -12.52
CA LYS A 339 21.35 9.92 -13.76
C LYS A 339 22.44 9.99 -14.82
N ARG A 340 22.89 11.19 -15.19
CA ARG A 340 23.92 11.37 -16.23
C ARG A 340 25.29 10.87 -15.77
N PHE A 341 25.60 11.04 -14.49
CA PHE A 341 26.83 10.53 -13.92
C PHE A 341 26.90 9.00 -14.03
N SER A 342 25.84 8.29 -13.66
CA SER A 342 25.74 6.83 -13.80
C SER A 342 25.76 6.38 -15.27
N GLU A 343 25.10 7.10 -16.18
CA GLU A 343 25.14 6.80 -17.63
C GLU A 343 26.58 6.84 -18.17
N ASN A 344 27.33 7.89 -17.82
CA ASN A 344 28.71 8.06 -18.27
C ASN A 344 29.62 7.00 -17.65
N MET A 345 29.53 6.78 -16.34
CA MET A 345 30.31 5.76 -15.63
C MET A 345 30.05 4.35 -16.19
N ASN A 346 28.79 4.00 -16.43
CA ASN A 346 28.45 2.71 -17.03
C ASN A 346 28.98 2.61 -18.46
N SER A 347 28.96 3.70 -19.23
CA SER A 347 29.53 3.72 -20.58
C SER A 347 31.04 3.46 -20.57
N GLU A 348 31.79 4.11 -19.69
CA GLU A 348 33.23 3.91 -19.54
C GLU A 348 33.54 2.47 -19.12
N LEU A 349 32.82 1.94 -18.12
CA LEU A 349 32.98 0.55 -17.67
C LEU A 349 32.70 -0.46 -18.80
N LEU A 350 31.62 -0.25 -19.57
CA LEU A 350 31.32 -1.13 -20.70
C LEU A 350 32.41 -1.08 -21.77
N GLN A 351 32.96 0.10 -22.07
CA GLN A 351 34.07 0.21 -23.02
C GLN A 351 35.32 -0.53 -22.54
N ILE A 352 35.65 -0.43 -21.25
CA ILE A 352 36.77 -1.17 -20.65
C ILE A 352 36.53 -2.68 -20.76
N ILE A 353 35.31 -3.15 -20.42
CA ILE A 353 34.96 -4.57 -20.52
C ILE A 353 35.05 -5.07 -21.97
N GLU A 354 34.52 -4.33 -22.95
CA GLU A 354 34.60 -4.72 -24.36
C GLU A 354 36.05 -4.76 -24.85
N THR A 355 36.89 -3.85 -24.37
CA THR A 355 38.32 -3.80 -24.68
C THR A 355 39.07 -4.98 -24.10
N VAL A 356 38.85 -5.30 -22.82
CA VAL A 356 39.51 -6.41 -22.11
C VAL A 356 39.04 -7.76 -22.63
N CYS A 357 37.73 -7.95 -22.79
CA CYS A 357 37.15 -9.22 -23.23
C CYS A 357 37.23 -9.44 -24.74
N LYS A 358 37.57 -8.40 -25.53
CA LYS A 358 37.56 -8.40 -27.01
C LYS A 358 36.23 -8.90 -27.60
N LYS A 359 35.13 -8.73 -26.87
CA LYS A 359 33.78 -9.14 -27.26
C LYS A 359 32.85 -7.95 -27.13
N LYS A 360 31.99 -7.77 -28.13
CA LYS A 360 30.95 -6.75 -28.08
C LYS A 360 29.77 -7.26 -27.26
N ILE A 361 29.25 -6.40 -26.40
CA ILE A 361 28.03 -6.65 -25.64
C ILE A 361 26.84 -6.42 -26.57
N SER A 362 25.77 -7.20 -26.38
CA SER A 362 24.56 -7.10 -27.21
C SER A 362 23.96 -5.68 -27.13
N PRO A 363 23.34 -5.17 -28.21
CA PRO A 363 22.68 -3.87 -28.19
C PRO A 363 21.58 -3.75 -27.13
N GLU A 364 20.93 -4.86 -26.78
CA GLU A 364 19.86 -4.92 -25.80
C GLU A 364 20.39 -4.79 -24.36
N ASP A 365 21.44 -5.55 -24.04
CA ASP A 365 22.12 -5.44 -22.74
C ASP A 365 22.73 -4.05 -22.57
N LYS A 366 23.35 -3.51 -23.63
CA LYS A 366 23.87 -2.13 -23.63
C LYS A 366 22.79 -1.12 -23.32
N ARG A 367 21.62 -1.18 -23.99
CA ARG A 367 20.51 -0.24 -23.73
C ARG A 367 20.03 -0.31 -22.28
N THR A 368 20.06 -1.49 -21.68
CA THR A 368 19.62 -1.69 -20.30
C THR A 368 20.66 -1.16 -19.30
N ILE A 369 21.94 -1.49 -19.48
CA ILE A 369 23.03 -1.11 -18.58
C ILE A 369 23.37 0.38 -18.68
N LEU A 370 23.38 0.92 -19.90
CA LEU A 370 23.73 2.34 -20.15
C LEU A 370 22.64 3.29 -19.69
N ARG A 371 21.44 2.83 -19.35
CA ARG A 371 20.37 3.72 -18.89
C ARG A 371 20.58 4.05 -17.42
N GLY A 372 20.73 5.34 -17.10
CA GLY A 372 20.79 5.80 -15.73
C GLY A 372 19.46 5.62 -14.99
N PRO A 373 19.49 5.62 -13.65
CA PRO A 373 18.30 5.43 -12.84
C PRO A 373 17.28 6.55 -13.09
N ARG A 374 16.02 6.18 -13.31
CA ARG A 374 14.88 7.10 -13.30
C ARG A 374 14.29 7.13 -11.90
N GLU A 375 13.52 8.17 -11.59
CA GLU A 375 12.80 8.30 -10.32
C GLU A 375 12.00 7.04 -9.96
N ILE A 376 11.31 6.42 -10.92
CA ILE A 376 10.56 5.18 -10.68
C ILE A 376 11.46 3.99 -10.32
N ASP A 377 12.67 3.93 -10.88
CA ASP A 377 13.60 2.83 -10.61
C ASP A 377 14.12 2.94 -9.17
N LEU A 378 14.45 4.17 -8.73
CA LEU A 378 14.86 4.46 -7.34
C LEU A 378 13.73 4.21 -6.34
N VAL A 379 12.50 4.64 -6.65
CA VAL A 379 11.33 4.39 -5.80
C VAL A 379 11.06 2.89 -5.64
N ARG A 380 11.15 2.11 -6.73
CA ARG A 380 10.95 0.66 -6.69
C ARG A 380 12.04 -0.06 -5.90
N SER A 381 13.29 0.37 -6.07
CA SER A 381 14.44 -0.16 -5.33
C SER A 381 14.32 0.14 -3.83
N GLY A 382 14.08 1.41 -3.45
CA GLY A 382 13.92 1.78 -2.04
C GLY A 382 12.71 1.11 -1.39
N LEU A 383 11.60 0.92 -2.14
CA LEU A 383 10.45 0.17 -1.66
C LEU A 383 10.81 -1.31 -1.45
N GLU A 384 11.53 -1.92 -2.38
CA GLU A 384 11.97 -3.32 -2.28
C GLU A 384 12.82 -3.55 -1.04
N ASP A 385 13.85 -2.73 -0.84
CA ASP A 385 14.74 -2.79 0.32
C ASP A 385 13.95 -2.63 1.63
N THR A 386 13.06 -1.63 1.70
CA THR A 386 12.22 -1.39 2.88
C THR A 386 11.35 -2.60 3.21
N MET A 387 10.69 -3.18 2.20
CA MET A 387 9.81 -4.33 2.42
C MET A 387 10.60 -5.58 2.82
N ILE A 388 11.75 -5.85 2.18
CA ILE A 388 12.61 -7.00 2.51
C ILE A 388 13.17 -6.86 3.93
N SER A 389 13.69 -5.69 4.28
CA SER A 389 14.22 -5.41 5.62
C SER A 389 13.14 -5.57 6.70
N GLY A 390 11.94 -5.04 6.45
CA GLY A 390 10.79 -5.22 7.34
C GLY A 390 10.40 -6.69 7.53
N PHE A 391 10.38 -7.48 6.44
CA PHE A 391 10.09 -8.92 6.52
C PHE A 391 11.09 -9.66 7.40
N HIS A 392 12.39 -9.46 7.15
CA HIS A 392 13.44 -10.14 7.91
C HIS A 392 13.40 -9.77 9.38
N LYS A 393 13.23 -8.49 9.74
CA LYS A 393 13.08 -8.07 11.15
C LYS A 393 11.89 -8.74 11.84
N ILE A 394 10.74 -8.87 11.16
CA ILE A 394 9.56 -9.56 11.71
C ILE A 394 9.86 -11.05 11.89
N ARG A 395 10.46 -11.69 10.89
CA ARG A 395 10.81 -13.10 10.91
C ARG A 395 11.83 -13.41 12.02
N ASP A 396 12.84 -12.57 12.19
CA ASP A 396 13.87 -12.70 13.21
C ASP A 396 13.28 -12.58 14.61
N ILE A 397 12.39 -11.61 14.86
CA ILE A 397 11.66 -11.51 16.13
C ILE A 397 10.79 -12.75 16.37
N LYS A 398 10.08 -13.20 15.33
CA LYS A 398 9.25 -14.40 15.41
C LYS A 398 10.05 -15.62 15.87
N ILE A 399 11.21 -15.84 15.25
CA ILE A 399 12.08 -16.99 15.53
C ILE A 399 12.76 -16.84 16.89
N SER A 400 13.45 -15.72 17.13
CA SER A 400 14.22 -15.47 18.36
C SER A 400 13.36 -15.47 19.62
N SER A 401 12.16 -14.89 19.54
CA SER A 401 11.22 -14.78 20.67
C SER A 401 10.22 -15.94 20.72
N LYS A 402 10.35 -16.95 19.85
CA LYS A 402 9.45 -18.11 19.74
C LYS A 402 7.97 -17.72 19.63
N ILE A 403 7.69 -16.62 18.94
CA ILE A 403 6.33 -16.14 18.67
C ILE A 403 5.72 -17.00 17.57
N LYS A 404 4.46 -17.40 17.77
CA LYS A 404 3.81 -18.36 16.89
C LYS A 404 3.46 -17.77 15.52
N ASN A 405 2.88 -16.57 15.49
CA ASN A 405 2.45 -15.90 14.25
C ASN A 405 3.22 -14.59 13.93
N MET A 406 3.28 -14.25 12.65
CA MET A 406 3.97 -13.04 12.16
C MET A 406 3.27 -11.75 12.59
N ARG A 407 1.95 -11.76 12.79
CA ARG A 407 1.18 -10.58 13.24
C ARG A 407 1.66 -10.09 14.60
N THR A 408 1.75 -11.00 15.57
CA THR A 408 2.24 -10.70 16.91
C THR A 408 3.70 -10.24 16.86
N ALA A 409 4.55 -10.91 16.08
CA ALA A 409 5.94 -10.50 15.90
C ALA A 409 6.08 -9.08 15.29
N ALA A 410 5.20 -8.72 14.35
CA ALA A 410 5.16 -7.38 13.77
C ALA A 410 4.74 -6.32 14.79
N PHE A 411 3.76 -6.60 15.65
CA PHE A 411 3.41 -5.70 16.75
C PHE A 411 4.54 -5.56 17.77
N VAL A 412 5.21 -6.66 18.16
CA VAL A 412 6.36 -6.61 19.06
C VAL A 412 7.48 -5.74 18.46
N LEU A 413 7.80 -5.91 17.18
CA LEU A 413 8.75 -5.05 16.46
C LEU A 413 8.37 -3.58 16.56
N ALA A 414 7.10 -3.27 16.26
CA ALA A 414 6.60 -1.89 16.26
C ALA A 414 6.67 -1.27 17.65
N ILE A 415 6.16 -1.98 18.67
CA ILE A 415 6.11 -1.52 20.06
C ILE A 415 7.53 -1.28 20.58
N ASN A 416 8.47 -2.21 20.37
CA ASN A 416 9.85 -2.06 20.84
C ASN A 416 10.50 -0.79 20.27
N LYS A 417 10.31 -0.47 18.99
CA LYS A 417 10.84 0.76 18.37
C LYS A 417 10.21 2.04 18.94
N ILE A 418 8.91 2.00 19.23
CA ILE A 418 8.19 3.14 19.79
C ILE A 418 8.61 3.36 21.24
N VAL A 419 8.69 2.30 22.05
CA VAL A 419 9.15 2.34 23.44
C VAL A 419 10.57 2.88 23.51
N ASP A 420 11.50 2.36 22.71
CA ASP A 420 12.88 2.86 22.62
C ASP A 420 12.94 4.37 22.31
N SER A 421 12.03 4.86 21.47
CA SER A 421 11.92 6.30 21.19
C SER A 421 11.46 7.09 22.42
N TYR A 422 10.47 6.61 23.17
CA TYR A 422 10.00 7.29 24.39
C TYR A 422 11.01 7.24 25.53
N GLU A 423 11.68 6.10 25.74
CA GLU A 423 12.74 5.93 26.75
C GLU A 423 13.91 6.89 26.49
N LYS A 424 14.41 6.95 25.25
CA LYS A 424 15.51 7.85 24.88
C LYS A 424 15.16 9.32 24.93
N LEU A 425 13.88 9.67 24.80
CA LEU A 425 13.40 11.05 24.96
C LEU A 425 13.20 11.44 26.43
N GLY A 426 13.32 10.50 27.38
CA GLY A 426 13.05 10.76 28.80
C GLY A 426 11.58 11.09 29.09
N ILE A 427 10.66 10.62 28.23
CA ILE A 427 9.22 10.85 28.37
C ILE A 427 8.57 9.74 29.22
N PHE A 428 9.20 8.56 29.27
CA PHE A 428 8.84 7.51 30.21
C PHE A 428 9.49 7.78 31.58
N PRO A 429 8.74 7.67 32.70
CA PRO A 429 9.22 8.05 34.03
C PRO A 429 10.46 7.30 34.50
#